data_AF-A0A3E0PPJ4-F1
#
_entry.id   AF-A0A3E0PPJ4-F1
#
_cell.length_a   1.000
_cell.length_b   1.000
_cell.length_c   1.000
_cell.angle_alpha   90.00
_cell.angle_beta   90.00
_cell.angle_gamma   90.00
#
_symmetry.space_group_name_H-M   'P 1'
#
loop_
_entity.id
_entity.type
_entity.pdbx_description
1 polymer ?
#
loop_
_entity_poly.entity_id
_entity_poly.type
_entity_poly.pdbx_seq_one_letter_code
_entity_poly.pdbx_strand_id
1 'polypeptide(L)'
;MYLKYGNYQHAPGEASVVISRQAIFTEAGIVRGTRERWDVQGQLQAADPAALSTAIDALAAAYAVQDRDVGFYFDDGQPSSHRIESAATHGGVRVVVPPSFPQGRGAEYTTFRNYTLALEAEWIDPQATVLNWHEAISFQGGGPQFAFLQPINGPPVKQLLRQATPYRASQSGQAVGQLGYPAPAAPIWPGAEHVDRRQIHYELPKRMGPPGSPSYTQFKVTWSYQFEDAGPLAGSPTSWPV
;
A
#
# COMPACT_ATOMS: atom_id res chain seq x y z
N MET A 1 -32.30 -13.13 -10.67
CA MET A 1 -31.04 -12.43 -10.32
C MET A 1 -29.89 -13.43 -10.36
N TYR A 2 -28.73 -13.01 -10.88
CA TYR A 2 -27.52 -13.86 -10.99
C TYR A 2 -26.24 -13.04 -10.76
N LEU A 3 -25.15 -13.73 -10.42
CA LEU A 3 -23.80 -13.14 -10.31
C LEU A 3 -23.10 -13.22 -11.66
N LYS A 4 -22.37 -12.17 -12.04
CA LYS A 4 -21.55 -12.13 -13.25
C LYS A 4 -20.14 -11.60 -12.93
N TYR A 5 -19.12 -12.24 -13.50
CA TYR A 5 -17.72 -11.84 -13.44
C TYR A 5 -17.16 -11.76 -14.86
N GLY A 6 -16.89 -10.55 -15.34
CA GLY A 6 -16.56 -10.29 -16.75
C GLY A 6 -17.66 -10.80 -17.67
N ASN A 7 -17.33 -11.74 -18.56
CA ASN A 7 -18.31 -12.37 -19.45
C ASN A 7 -18.92 -13.66 -18.88
N TYR A 8 -18.39 -14.18 -17.76
CA TYR A 8 -18.89 -15.38 -17.15
C TYR A 8 -20.11 -15.08 -16.28
N GLN A 9 -21.20 -15.78 -16.54
CA GLN A 9 -22.46 -15.66 -15.83
C GLN A 9 -22.73 -16.95 -15.06
N HIS A 10 -22.91 -16.82 -13.75
CA HIS A 10 -23.41 -17.91 -12.92
C HIS A 10 -24.89 -18.19 -13.22
N ALA A 11 -25.34 -19.41 -12.98
CA ALA A 11 -26.77 -19.70 -13.09
C ALA A 11 -27.58 -18.88 -12.04
N PRO A 12 -28.84 -18.52 -12.35
CA PRO A 12 -29.69 -17.83 -11.39
C PRO A 12 -29.83 -18.63 -10.08
N GLY A 13 -29.58 -17.97 -8.95
CA GLY A 13 -29.64 -18.60 -7.63
C GLY A 13 -28.48 -19.55 -7.28
N GLU A 14 -27.46 -19.68 -8.14
CA GLU A 14 -26.31 -20.57 -7.92
C GLU A 14 -25.33 -20.05 -6.85
N ALA A 15 -25.05 -18.74 -6.90
CA ALA A 15 -24.04 -18.08 -6.09
C ALA A 15 -24.66 -17.30 -4.93
N SER A 16 -24.17 -17.58 -3.72
CA SER A 16 -24.38 -16.79 -2.51
C SER A 16 -23.15 -15.92 -2.27
N VAL A 17 -23.36 -14.63 -2.01
CA VAL A 17 -22.27 -13.66 -1.85
C VAL A 17 -22.43 -12.91 -0.54
N VAL A 18 -21.34 -12.85 0.22
CA VAL A 18 -21.20 -11.96 1.37
C VAL A 18 -20.30 -10.79 0.97
N ILE A 19 -20.83 -9.58 1.08
CA ILE A 19 -20.12 -8.34 0.75
C ILE A 19 -19.71 -7.64 2.05
N SER A 20 -18.43 -7.33 2.18
CA SER A 20 -17.91 -6.54 3.29
C SER A 20 -17.09 -5.35 2.79
N ARG A 21 -17.18 -4.23 3.52
CA ARG A 21 -16.41 -3.00 3.24
C ARG A 21 -15.62 -2.60 4.47
N GLN A 22 -14.35 -2.26 4.28
CA GLN A 22 -13.44 -1.86 5.34
C GLN A 22 -12.64 -0.63 4.92
N ALA A 23 -12.58 0.38 5.80
CA ALA A 23 -11.70 1.51 5.59
C ALA A 23 -10.23 1.06 5.70
N ILE A 24 -9.39 1.57 4.81
CA ILE A 24 -7.95 1.33 4.81
C ILE A 24 -7.30 2.55 5.45
N PHE A 25 -6.61 2.34 6.57
CA PHE A 25 -5.94 3.42 7.29
C PHE A 25 -4.43 3.47 6.96
N THR A 26 -3.86 4.66 7.06
CA THR A 26 -2.41 4.87 7.17
C THR A 26 -1.96 4.57 8.60
N GLU A 27 -0.64 4.49 8.80
CA GLU A 27 -0.06 4.41 10.15
C GLU A 27 -0.42 5.64 11.01
N ALA A 28 -0.62 6.79 10.37
CA ALA A 28 -1.08 8.02 11.01
C ALA A 28 -2.60 8.07 11.29
N GLY A 29 -3.34 6.99 11.01
CA GLY A 29 -4.77 6.90 11.27
C GLY A 29 -5.65 7.66 10.26
N ILE A 30 -5.10 8.07 9.11
CA ILE A 30 -5.85 8.73 8.04
C ILE A 30 -6.48 7.65 7.16
N VAL A 31 -7.76 7.81 6.80
CA VAL A 31 -8.40 6.93 5.81
C VAL A 31 -7.80 7.21 4.44
N ARG A 32 -7.10 6.23 3.85
CA ARG A 32 -6.52 6.33 2.50
C ARG A 32 -7.38 5.70 1.42
N GLY A 33 -8.48 5.07 1.80
CA GLY A 33 -9.33 4.34 0.87
C GLY A 33 -10.27 3.36 1.56
N THR A 34 -10.99 2.60 0.75
CA THR A 34 -11.90 1.54 1.19
C THR A 34 -11.58 0.27 0.41
N ARG A 35 -11.54 -0.88 1.10
CA ARG A 35 -11.50 -2.21 0.50
C ARG A 35 -12.89 -2.81 0.54
N GLU A 36 -13.38 -3.32 -0.57
CA GLU A 36 -14.55 -4.18 -0.62
C GLU A 36 -14.13 -5.61 -0.94
N ARG A 37 -14.66 -6.56 -0.18
CA ARG A 37 -14.41 -7.99 -0.35
C ARG A 37 -15.73 -8.72 -0.57
N TRP A 38 -15.77 -9.56 -1.59
CA TRP A 38 -16.88 -10.44 -1.92
C TRP A 38 -16.43 -11.87 -1.68
N ASP A 39 -17.00 -12.52 -0.67
CA ASP A 39 -16.82 -13.94 -0.42
C ASP A 39 -17.99 -14.68 -1.08
N VAL A 40 -17.68 -15.49 -2.08
CA VAL A 40 -18.66 -16.20 -2.90
C VAL A 40 -18.63 -17.68 -2.59
N GLN A 41 -19.81 -18.25 -2.40
CA GLN A 41 -20.00 -19.69 -2.26
C GLN A 41 -21.15 -20.10 -3.18
N GLY A 42 -21.05 -21.27 -3.80
CA GLY A 42 -22.10 -21.73 -4.69
C GLY A 42 -22.02 -23.20 -5.00
N GLN A 43 -22.94 -23.65 -5.83
CA GLN A 43 -23.02 -25.04 -6.28
C GLN A 43 -23.20 -25.10 -7.79
N LEU A 44 -22.19 -25.59 -8.50
CA LEU A 44 -22.36 -25.95 -9.91
C LEU A 44 -23.28 -27.16 -9.98
N GLN A 45 -24.21 -27.18 -10.93
CA GLN A 45 -25.09 -28.31 -11.21
C GLN A 45 -25.05 -28.66 -12.69
N ALA A 46 -25.06 -29.95 -13.01
CA ALA A 46 -25.07 -30.45 -14.38
C ALA A 46 -25.78 -31.82 -14.46
N ALA A 47 -26.16 -32.23 -15.67
CA ALA A 47 -26.88 -33.49 -15.89
C ALA A 47 -26.02 -34.74 -15.64
N ASP A 48 -24.71 -34.64 -15.87
CA ASP A 48 -23.77 -35.74 -15.77
C ASP A 48 -22.34 -35.24 -15.43
N PRO A 49 -21.39 -36.15 -15.10
CA PRO A 49 -20.03 -35.76 -14.73
C PRO A 49 -19.24 -35.04 -15.83
N ALA A 50 -19.53 -35.29 -17.11
CA ALA A 50 -18.81 -34.66 -18.22
C ALA A 50 -19.24 -33.19 -18.38
N ALA A 51 -20.55 -32.94 -18.31
CA ALA A 51 -21.11 -31.60 -18.27
C ALA A 51 -20.65 -30.83 -17.02
N LEU A 52 -20.56 -31.50 -15.87
CA LEU A 52 -20.04 -30.90 -14.64
C LEU A 52 -18.57 -30.51 -14.75
N SER A 53 -17.74 -31.37 -15.35
CA SER A 53 -16.32 -31.08 -15.60
C SER A 53 -16.18 -29.83 -16.50
N THR A 54 -17.02 -29.73 -17.54
CA THR A 54 -17.06 -28.54 -18.42
C THR A 54 -17.43 -27.27 -17.65
N ALA A 55 -18.39 -27.35 -16.73
CA ALA A 55 -18.79 -26.21 -15.89
C ALA A 55 -17.67 -25.78 -14.92
N ILE A 56 -16.96 -26.75 -14.33
CA ILE A 56 -15.79 -26.51 -13.46
C ILE A 56 -14.69 -25.79 -14.24
N ASP A 57 -14.36 -26.28 -15.44
CA ASP A 57 -13.32 -25.68 -16.29
C ASP A 57 -13.70 -24.26 -16.73
N ALA A 58 -14.98 -24.02 -17.07
CA ALA A 58 -15.47 -22.70 -17.42
C ALA A 58 -15.37 -21.71 -16.25
N LEU A 59 -15.73 -22.14 -15.03
CA LEU A 59 -15.59 -21.35 -13.81
C LEU A 59 -14.11 -21.03 -13.55
N ALA A 60 -13.25 -22.05 -13.59
CA ALA A 60 -11.82 -21.88 -13.36
C ALA A 60 -11.17 -20.94 -14.39
N ALA A 61 -11.51 -21.09 -15.68
CA ALA A 61 -11.00 -20.23 -16.74
C ALA A 61 -11.44 -18.77 -16.59
N ALA A 62 -12.70 -18.54 -16.19
CA ALA A 62 -13.21 -17.19 -15.98
C ALA A 62 -12.47 -16.46 -14.85
N TYR A 63 -12.31 -17.12 -13.71
CA TYR A 63 -11.66 -16.54 -12.52
C TYR A 63 -10.13 -16.64 -12.54
N ALA A 64 -9.53 -17.29 -13.54
CA ALA A 64 -8.09 -17.16 -13.81
C ALA A 64 -7.73 -15.77 -14.36
N VAL A 65 -8.71 -15.05 -14.93
CA VAL A 65 -8.52 -13.72 -15.49
C VAL A 65 -8.84 -12.66 -14.43
N GLN A 66 -7.85 -11.85 -14.10
CA GLN A 66 -7.96 -10.72 -13.18
C GLN A 66 -8.60 -9.50 -13.86
N ASP A 67 -9.00 -8.49 -13.08
CA ASP A 67 -9.45 -7.18 -13.58
C ASP A 67 -10.68 -7.28 -14.50
N ARG A 68 -11.71 -7.98 -14.01
CA ARG A 68 -13.03 -8.02 -14.63
C ARG A 68 -14.07 -7.43 -13.70
N ASP A 69 -15.07 -6.79 -14.30
CA ASP A 69 -16.22 -6.28 -13.55
C ASP A 69 -16.94 -7.43 -12.84
N VAL A 70 -17.41 -7.18 -11.63
CA VAL A 70 -18.26 -8.12 -10.88
C VAL A 70 -19.55 -7.45 -10.48
N GLY A 71 -20.67 -8.17 -10.56
CA GLY A 71 -21.93 -7.61 -10.08
C GLY A 71 -23.06 -8.62 -10.04
N PHE A 72 -24.10 -8.26 -9.28
CA PHE A 72 -25.40 -8.90 -9.39
C PHE A 72 -26.21 -8.23 -10.50
N TYR A 73 -26.87 -9.05 -11.31
CA TYR A 73 -27.69 -8.61 -12.43
C TYR A 73 -29.11 -9.16 -12.29
N PHE A 74 -30.09 -8.34 -12.69
CA PHE A 74 -31.47 -8.74 -12.82
C PHE A 74 -31.67 -9.62 -14.07
N ASP A 75 -32.83 -10.27 -14.17
CA ASP A 75 -33.10 -11.23 -15.26
C ASP A 75 -33.26 -10.54 -16.64
N ASP A 76 -33.40 -9.21 -16.66
CA ASP A 76 -33.37 -8.37 -17.85
C ASP A 76 -31.95 -7.97 -18.29
N GLY A 77 -30.93 -8.44 -17.57
CA GLY A 77 -29.52 -8.14 -17.83
C GLY A 77 -29.05 -6.78 -17.30
N GLN A 78 -29.89 -6.03 -16.58
CA GLN A 78 -29.48 -4.78 -15.94
C GLN A 78 -28.70 -5.04 -14.65
N PRO A 79 -27.62 -4.28 -14.38
CA PRO A 79 -26.87 -4.41 -13.13
C PRO A 79 -27.66 -3.86 -11.94
N SER A 80 -27.52 -4.51 -10.79
CA SER A 80 -28.02 -4.02 -9.50
C SER A 80 -27.10 -2.95 -8.89
N SER A 81 -27.46 -2.46 -7.71
CA SER A 81 -26.61 -1.58 -6.89
C SER A 81 -25.33 -2.26 -6.38
N HIS A 82 -25.32 -3.59 -6.33
CA HIS A 82 -24.15 -4.37 -5.94
C HIS A 82 -23.39 -4.74 -7.20
N ARG A 83 -22.47 -3.84 -7.58
CA ARG A 83 -21.55 -4.02 -8.69
C ARG A 83 -20.25 -3.28 -8.42
N ILE A 84 -19.17 -3.82 -8.98
CA ILE A 84 -17.84 -3.22 -8.99
C ILE A 84 -17.38 -3.19 -10.45
N GLU A 85 -17.21 -1.97 -10.95
CA GLU A 85 -16.57 -1.72 -12.25
C GLU A 85 -15.05 -1.69 -12.01
N SER A 86 -14.32 -2.59 -12.65
CA SER A 86 -12.89 -2.77 -12.43
C SER A 86 -12.11 -1.48 -12.72
N ALA A 87 -12.51 -0.76 -13.77
CA ALA A 87 -11.92 0.54 -14.16
C ALA A 87 -12.14 1.66 -13.13
N ALA A 88 -13.16 1.56 -12.27
CA ALA A 88 -13.43 2.53 -11.22
C ALA A 88 -12.63 2.26 -9.93
N THR A 89 -11.83 1.19 -9.91
CA THR A 89 -11.08 0.74 -8.75
C THR A 89 -9.58 0.94 -8.94
N HIS A 90 -8.85 0.96 -7.83
CA HIS A 90 -7.41 1.06 -7.84
C HIS A 90 -6.76 -0.33 -7.96
N GLY A 91 -6.33 -0.66 -9.18
CA GLY A 91 -5.68 -1.92 -9.50
C GLY A 91 -6.65 -3.05 -9.88
N GLY A 92 -7.89 -2.71 -10.20
CA GLY A 92 -8.90 -3.64 -10.68
C GLY A 92 -9.53 -4.52 -9.59
N VAL A 93 -10.57 -5.26 -9.97
CA VAL A 93 -11.09 -6.37 -9.19
C VAL A 93 -10.08 -7.51 -9.23
N ARG A 94 -9.71 -8.01 -8.05
CA ARG A 94 -8.72 -9.07 -7.88
C ARG A 94 -9.38 -10.33 -7.35
N VAL A 95 -9.16 -11.45 -8.03
CA VAL A 95 -9.43 -12.78 -7.52
C VAL A 95 -8.35 -13.13 -6.51
N VAL A 96 -8.68 -13.00 -5.22
CA VAL A 96 -7.75 -13.24 -4.10
C VAL A 96 -7.79 -14.68 -3.61
N VAL A 97 -8.93 -15.35 -3.79
CA VAL A 97 -9.07 -16.80 -3.63
C VAL A 97 -9.70 -17.33 -4.91
N PRO A 98 -8.94 -18.05 -5.76
CA PRO A 98 -9.49 -18.71 -6.95
C PRO A 98 -10.58 -19.73 -6.58
N PRO A 99 -11.41 -20.16 -7.54
CA PRO A 99 -12.37 -21.24 -7.32
C PRO A 99 -11.73 -22.45 -6.68
N SER A 100 -12.23 -22.82 -5.51
CA SER A 100 -11.80 -23.98 -4.75
C SER A 100 -13.00 -24.85 -4.40
N PHE A 101 -12.80 -26.15 -4.28
CA PHE A 101 -13.88 -27.13 -4.10
C PHE A 101 -13.67 -27.91 -2.79
N PRO A 102 -13.91 -27.27 -1.62
CA PRO A 102 -13.51 -27.81 -0.32
C PRO A 102 -14.34 -29.03 0.14
N GLN A 103 -15.49 -29.28 -0.49
CA GLN A 103 -16.32 -30.43 -0.17
C GLN A 103 -16.00 -31.60 -1.09
N GLY A 104 -15.89 -32.81 -0.54
CA GLY A 104 -15.60 -34.04 -1.30
C GLY A 104 -16.38 -35.25 -0.81
N ARG A 105 -17.54 -35.02 -0.17
CA ARG A 105 -18.37 -36.07 0.42
C ARG A 105 -19.71 -36.14 -0.30
N GLY A 106 -20.38 -37.29 -0.21
CA GLY A 106 -21.69 -37.50 -0.82
C GLY A 106 -21.62 -37.63 -2.35
N ALA A 107 -22.65 -37.17 -3.05
CA ALA A 107 -22.77 -37.22 -4.51
C ALA A 107 -22.03 -36.07 -5.23
N GLU A 108 -21.01 -35.50 -4.59
CA GLU A 108 -20.12 -34.53 -5.20
C GLU A 108 -19.47 -35.13 -6.48
N TYR A 109 -19.36 -34.31 -7.52
CA TYR A 109 -18.82 -34.69 -8.83
C TYR A 109 -19.70 -35.62 -9.69
N THR A 110 -20.93 -35.96 -9.26
CA THR A 110 -21.86 -36.69 -10.15
C THR A 110 -22.79 -35.75 -10.89
N THR A 111 -23.55 -34.92 -10.16
CA THR A 111 -24.47 -33.93 -10.73
C THR A 111 -24.27 -32.53 -10.16
N PHE A 112 -23.42 -32.38 -9.13
CA PHE A 112 -23.12 -31.08 -8.55
C PHE A 112 -21.70 -31.00 -7.98
N ARG A 113 -21.22 -29.76 -7.81
CA ARG A 113 -19.96 -29.45 -7.16
C ARG A 113 -20.06 -28.15 -6.37
N ASN A 114 -19.80 -28.20 -5.07
CA ASN A 114 -19.76 -26.99 -4.24
C ASN A 114 -18.41 -26.28 -4.36
N TYR A 115 -18.45 -24.96 -4.54
CA TYR A 115 -17.26 -24.13 -4.68
C TYR A 115 -17.27 -22.92 -3.74
N THR A 116 -16.08 -22.39 -3.49
CA THR A 116 -15.86 -21.09 -2.86
C THR A 116 -14.80 -20.31 -3.62
N LEU A 117 -14.93 -18.98 -3.64
CA LEU A 117 -13.94 -18.05 -4.19
C LEU A 117 -14.08 -16.70 -3.50
N ALA A 118 -13.09 -15.83 -3.65
CA ALA A 118 -13.16 -14.49 -3.11
C ALA A 118 -12.54 -13.45 -4.04
N LEU A 119 -13.20 -12.30 -4.09
CA LEU A 119 -12.82 -11.13 -4.88
C LEU A 119 -12.56 -9.94 -3.96
N GLU A 120 -11.62 -9.09 -4.33
CA GLU A 120 -11.35 -7.83 -3.65
C GLU A 120 -11.14 -6.69 -4.62
N ALA A 121 -11.65 -5.51 -4.26
CA ALA A 121 -11.36 -4.26 -4.94
C ALA A 121 -11.05 -3.17 -3.91
N GLU A 122 -10.25 -2.19 -4.32
CA GLU A 122 -9.90 -1.04 -3.48
C GLU A 122 -10.26 0.26 -4.19
N TRP A 123 -10.84 1.20 -3.45
CA TRP A 123 -10.96 2.59 -3.85
C TRP A 123 -10.01 3.41 -3.01
N ILE A 124 -9.28 4.31 -3.65
CA ILE A 124 -8.38 5.22 -2.99
C ILE A 124 -9.11 6.53 -2.72
N ASP A 125 -8.90 7.08 -1.52
CA ASP A 125 -9.29 8.45 -1.22
C ASP A 125 -8.23 9.41 -1.80
N PRO A 126 -8.57 10.24 -2.81
CA PRO A 126 -7.61 11.18 -3.37
C PRO A 126 -7.19 12.29 -2.40
N GLN A 127 -7.92 12.50 -1.29
CA GLN A 127 -7.58 13.50 -0.28
C GLN A 127 -6.42 13.06 0.63
N ALA A 128 -6.14 11.75 0.73
CA ALA A 128 -5.04 11.22 1.53
C ALA A 128 -3.69 11.32 0.78
N THR A 129 -3.28 12.54 0.45
CA THR A 129 -2.11 12.81 -0.40
C THR A 129 -0.79 12.30 0.19
N VAL A 130 -0.60 12.45 1.51
CA VAL A 130 0.57 11.97 2.26
C VAL A 130 0.16 10.85 3.22
N LEU A 131 0.79 9.69 3.06
CA LEU A 131 0.53 8.48 3.82
C LEU A 131 1.46 8.31 5.03
N ASN A 132 2.68 8.81 4.92
CA ASN A 132 3.69 8.78 5.98
C ASN A 132 4.55 10.04 5.91
N TRP A 133 4.89 10.62 7.05
CA TRP A 133 5.84 11.71 7.20
C TRP A 133 6.65 11.49 8.47
N HIS A 134 7.96 11.49 8.33
CA HIS A 134 8.88 11.38 9.45
C HIS A 134 10.10 12.24 9.19
N GLU A 135 10.47 13.06 10.17
CA GLU A 135 11.64 13.93 10.09
C GLU A 135 12.35 13.97 11.44
N ALA A 136 13.68 14.00 11.40
CA ALA A 136 14.54 14.10 12.56
C ALA A 136 15.60 15.18 12.32
N ILE A 137 15.95 15.88 13.40
CA ILE A 137 17.06 16.83 13.43
C ILE A 137 18.04 16.39 14.50
N SER A 138 19.32 16.41 14.18
CA SER A 138 20.40 16.22 15.15
C SER A 138 21.27 17.46 15.23
N PHE A 139 21.82 17.72 16.42
CA PHE A 139 22.68 18.87 16.70
C PHE A 139 23.97 18.40 17.35
N GLN A 140 25.10 18.99 16.96
CA GLN A 140 26.42 18.70 17.51
C GLN A 140 27.29 19.96 17.49
N GLY A 141 28.28 20.04 18.38
CA GLY A 141 29.27 21.10 18.37
C GLY A 141 28.80 22.34 19.15
N GLY A 142 29.30 23.52 18.79
CA GLY A 142 28.96 24.76 19.46
C GLY A 142 29.62 24.97 20.83
N GLY A 143 30.45 24.02 21.27
CA GLY A 143 31.12 24.05 22.56
C GLY A 143 32.57 23.59 22.47
N PRO A 144 33.29 23.58 23.61
CA PRO A 144 34.69 23.19 23.66
C PRO A 144 34.87 21.71 23.30
N GLN A 145 35.92 21.42 22.53
CA GLN A 145 36.31 20.05 22.20
C GLN A 145 37.42 19.58 23.13
N PHE A 146 37.24 18.39 23.72
CA PHE A 146 38.24 17.76 24.58
C PHE A 146 38.73 16.45 23.99
N ALA A 147 39.96 16.07 24.34
CA ALA A 147 40.49 14.73 24.16
C ALA A 147 41.12 14.24 25.47
N PHE A 148 41.20 12.93 25.65
CA PHE A 148 41.88 12.32 26.79
C PHE A 148 43.22 11.78 26.34
N LEU A 149 44.31 12.38 26.82
CA LEU A 149 45.65 11.84 26.64
C LEU A 149 45.81 10.66 27.61
N GLN A 150 46.19 9.49 27.09
CA GLN A 150 46.48 8.30 27.90
C GLN A 150 48.00 8.25 28.17
N PRO A 151 48.47 8.66 29.36
CA PRO A 151 49.89 8.60 29.68
C PRO A 151 50.35 7.15 29.89
N ILE A 152 51.66 6.91 29.79
CA ILE A 152 52.28 5.60 30.03
C ILE A 152 51.97 5.06 31.44
N ASN A 153 51.88 5.95 32.43
CA ASN A 153 51.48 5.64 33.80
C ASN A 153 50.45 6.66 34.28
N GLY A 154 49.41 6.19 34.98
CA GLY A 154 48.39 7.02 35.61
C GLY A 154 47.08 7.16 34.82
N PRO A 155 46.08 7.87 35.38
CA PRO A 155 44.78 8.03 34.75
C PRO A 155 44.83 8.94 33.51
N PRO A 156 43.90 8.79 32.54
CA PRO A 156 43.81 9.68 31.39
C PRO A 156 43.63 11.15 31.78
N VAL A 157 44.33 12.05 31.08
CA VAL A 157 44.29 13.50 31.33
C VAL A 157 43.41 14.18 30.27
N LYS A 158 42.37 14.89 30.72
CA LYS A 158 41.48 15.66 29.84
C LYS A 158 42.19 16.93 29.34
N GLN A 159 42.34 17.07 28.03
CA GLN A 159 42.95 18.23 27.38
C GLN A 159 41.91 18.97 26.52
N LEU A 160 41.93 20.30 26.58
CA LEU A 160 41.11 21.17 25.74
C LEU A 160 41.80 21.35 24.38
N LEU A 161 41.15 20.91 23.30
CA LEU A 161 41.66 21.04 21.93
C LEU A 161 41.18 22.33 21.25
N ARG A 162 39.92 22.71 21.48
CA ARG A 162 39.29 23.89 20.87
C ARG A 162 38.38 24.55 21.88
N GLN A 163 38.44 25.88 21.98
CA GLN A 163 37.56 26.64 22.87
C GLN A 163 36.10 26.64 22.38
N ALA A 164 35.90 26.68 21.06
CA ALA A 164 34.60 26.54 20.41
C ALA A 164 34.75 25.70 19.14
N THR A 165 33.76 24.86 18.87
CA THR A 165 33.60 24.13 17.61
C THR A 165 32.45 24.73 16.81
N PRO A 166 32.44 24.63 15.47
CA PRO A 166 31.29 25.00 14.67
C PRO A 166 30.03 24.29 15.16
N TYR A 167 28.89 24.96 15.07
CA TYR A 167 27.60 24.30 15.27
C TYR A 167 27.30 23.49 14.02
N ARG A 168 26.99 22.21 14.20
CA ARG A 168 26.62 21.30 13.14
C ARG A 168 25.23 20.77 13.39
N ALA A 169 24.43 20.71 12.33
CA ALA A 169 23.15 20.03 12.39
C ALA A 169 22.98 19.12 11.18
N SER A 170 22.15 18.09 11.35
CA SER A 170 21.65 17.29 10.24
C SER A 170 20.13 17.27 10.29
N GLN A 171 19.48 17.48 9.16
CA GLN A 171 18.04 17.29 9.00
C GLN A 171 17.83 16.15 8.03
N SER A 172 17.10 15.13 8.44
CA SER A 172 16.83 13.98 7.59
C SER A 172 15.40 13.49 7.79
N GLY A 173 14.78 13.01 6.73
CA GLY A 173 13.42 12.52 6.81
C GLY A 173 12.99 11.70 5.61
N GLN A 174 11.74 11.28 5.66
CA GLN A 174 11.07 10.58 4.59
C GLN A 174 9.59 10.95 4.54
N ALA A 175 9.05 10.91 3.33
CA ALA A 175 7.62 11.05 3.08
C ALA A 175 7.16 9.99 2.09
N VAL A 176 5.93 9.52 2.25
CA VAL A 176 5.30 8.58 1.34
C VAL A 176 4.00 9.19 0.86
N GLY A 177 3.87 9.45 -0.43
CA GLY A 177 2.65 9.96 -1.02
C GLY A 177 1.78 8.85 -1.61
N GLN A 178 0.48 9.11 -1.72
CA GLN A 178 -0.45 8.09 -2.21
C GLN A 178 -0.40 7.91 -3.72
N LEU A 179 -0.51 8.99 -4.49
CA LEU A 179 -0.58 8.96 -5.96
C LEU A 179 0.58 9.71 -6.63
N GLY A 180 1.48 10.29 -5.86
CA GLY A 180 2.66 11.00 -6.36
C GLY A 180 3.66 11.28 -5.24
N TYR A 181 4.89 11.64 -5.60
CA TYR A 181 5.93 11.96 -4.62
C TYR A 181 5.59 13.27 -3.88
N PRO A 182 5.52 13.25 -2.54
CA PRO A 182 5.42 14.48 -1.75
C PRO A 182 6.66 15.35 -1.95
N ALA A 183 6.51 16.65 -1.74
CA ALA A 183 7.66 17.54 -1.66
C ALA A 183 8.49 17.18 -0.41
N PRO A 184 9.82 17.01 -0.51
CA PRO A 184 10.70 16.93 0.66
C PRO A 184 10.58 18.17 1.53
N ALA A 185 10.83 18.03 2.83
CA ALA A 185 10.93 19.19 3.72
C ALA A 185 12.00 20.18 3.22
N ALA A 186 11.72 21.48 3.30
CA ALA A 186 12.74 22.47 2.98
C ALA A 186 13.88 22.44 4.03
N PRO A 187 15.12 22.76 3.64
CA PRO A 187 16.22 22.90 4.59
C PRO A 187 15.89 24.00 5.60
N ILE A 188 15.98 23.70 6.89
CA ILE A 188 15.60 24.65 7.97
C ILE A 188 16.51 25.88 8.01
N TRP A 189 17.81 25.70 7.72
CA TRP A 189 18.79 26.79 7.66
C TRP A 189 19.45 26.85 6.28
N PRO A 190 18.77 27.37 5.25
CA PRO A 190 19.28 27.36 3.89
C PRO A 190 20.60 28.12 3.72
N GLY A 191 20.87 29.14 4.56
CA GLY A 191 22.12 29.90 4.53
C GLY A 191 23.33 29.17 5.15
N ALA A 192 23.09 28.12 5.93
CA ALA A 192 24.12 27.31 6.60
C ALA A 192 24.26 25.91 5.97
N GLU A 193 23.52 25.62 4.89
CA GLU A 193 23.48 24.30 4.27
C GLU A 193 24.73 24.02 3.42
N HIS A 194 25.30 22.84 3.60
CA HIS A 194 26.21 22.23 2.64
C HIS A 194 25.42 21.65 1.46
N VAL A 195 25.05 22.51 0.50
CA VAL A 195 24.23 22.14 -0.67
C VAL A 195 24.89 21.03 -1.50
N ASP A 196 26.22 20.97 -1.54
CA ASP A 196 27.01 19.92 -2.19
C ASP A 196 26.82 18.53 -1.55
N ARG A 197 26.34 18.47 -0.30
CA ARG A 197 26.08 17.24 0.46
C ARG A 197 24.61 16.88 0.55
N ARG A 198 23.73 17.66 -0.10
CA ARG A 198 22.30 17.38 -0.14
C ARG A 198 22.05 16.04 -0.81
N GLN A 199 21.23 15.21 -0.17
CA GLN A 199 20.76 13.96 -0.75
C GLN A 199 19.23 13.96 -0.77
N ILE A 200 18.65 13.77 -1.95
CA ILE A 200 17.22 13.52 -2.13
C ILE A 200 17.12 12.25 -2.97
N HIS A 201 16.40 11.26 -2.45
CA HIS A 201 16.26 9.97 -3.11
C HIS A 201 14.78 9.63 -3.29
N TYR A 202 14.43 9.24 -4.50
CA TYR A 202 13.08 8.80 -4.86
C TYR A 202 13.11 7.29 -5.06
N GLU A 203 12.23 6.58 -4.35
CA GLU A 203 12.06 5.14 -4.51
C GLU A 203 10.90 4.84 -5.46
N LEU A 204 10.98 3.75 -6.21
CA LEU A 204 9.88 3.34 -7.08
C LEU A 204 8.59 3.14 -6.29
N PRO A 205 7.43 3.60 -6.80
CA PRO A 205 6.16 3.36 -6.14
C PRO A 205 5.82 1.88 -6.13
N LYS A 206 5.04 1.48 -5.13
CA LYS A 206 4.48 0.13 -5.03
C LYS A 206 3.46 -0.10 -6.14
N ARG A 207 3.77 -1.03 -7.03
CA ARG A 207 2.83 -1.53 -8.04
C ARG A 207 1.77 -2.44 -7.40
N MET A 208 0.52 -2.24 -7.78
CA MET A 208 -0.63 -3.09 -7.44
C MET A 208 -1.48 -3.35 -8.69
N GLY A 209 -2.32 -4.37 -8.62
CA GLY A 209 -3.16 -4.79 -9.74
C GLY A 209 -2.44 -5.71 -10.73
N PRO A 210 -3.18 -6.29 -11.69
CA PRO A 210 -2.64 -7.30 -12.58
C PRO A 210 -1.70 -6.72 -13.65
N PRO A 211 -0.95 -7.58 -14.37
CA PRO A 211 0.04 -7.14 -15.35
C PRO A 211 -0.46 -6.16 -16.42
N GLY A 212 -1.72 -6.27 -16.85
CA GLY A 212 -2.31 -5.44 -17.92
C GLY A 212 -2.89 -4.09 -17.46
N SER A 213 -3.22 -3.96 -16.18
CA SER A 213 -3.84 -2.75 -15.61
C SER A 213 -3.15 -2.36 -14.29
N PRO A 214 -1.83 -2.04 -14.33
CA PRO A 214 -1.10 -1.72 -13.13
C PRO A 214 -1.53 -0.37 -12.57
N SER A 215 -1.59 -0.32 -11.26
CA SER A 215 -1.80 0.88 -10.46
C SER A 215 -0.58 1.08 -9.56
N TYR A 216 -0.25 2.32 -9.24
CA TYR A 216 0.93 2.66 -8.44
C TYR A 216 0.53 3.47 -7.23
N THR A 217 1.09 3.11 -6.07
CA THR A 217 0.89 3.82 -4.80
C THR A 217 2.19 3.93 -4.02
N GLN A 218 2.17 4.65 -2.90
CA GLN A 218 3.30 4.70 -1.96
C GLN A 218 4.57 5.24 -2.62
N PHE A 219 4.48 6.44 -3.17
CA PHE A 219 5.57 7.18 -3.78
C PHE A 219 6.47 7.74 -2.68
N LYS A 220 7.57 7.05 -2.40
CA LYS A 220 8.45 7.38 -1.28
C LYS A 220 9.60 8.28 -1.71
N VAL A 221 9.84 9.32 -0.92
CA VAL A 221 10.99 10.21 -1.02
C VAL A 221 11.70 10.27 0.31
N THR A 222 13.03 10.30 0.29
CA THR A 222 13.88 10.54 1.46
C THR A 222 14.77 11.74 1.21
N TRP A 223 15.12 12.46 2.27
CA TRP A 223 16.00 13.62 2.20
C TRP A 223 17.00 13.66 3.35
N SER A 224 18.16 14.25 3.09
CA SER A 224 19.19 14.54 4.07
C SER A 224 19.91 15.83 3.72
N TYR A 225 20.01 16.71 4.71
CA TYR A 225 20.67 18.00 4.67
C TYR A 225 21.71 18.07 5.79
N GLN A 226 22.86 18.68 5.51
CA GLN A 226 23.91 18.95 6.48
C GLN A 226 24.14 20.45 6.60
N PHE A 227 24.31 20.93 7.83
CA PHE A 227 24.48 22.34 8.13
C PHE A 227 25.72 22.58 8.99
N GLU A 228 26.40 23.70 8.76
CA GLU A 228 27.49 24.18 9.61
C GLU A 228 27.43 25.71 9.71
N ASP A 229 27.50 26.26 10.93
CA ASP A 229 27.50 27.71 11.18
C ASP A 229 28.43 28.04 12.36
N ALA A 230 28.90 29.29 12.40
CA ALA A 230 29.56 29.89 13.55
C ALA A 230 28.59 30.17 14.71
N GLY A 231 27.30 30.39 14.42
CA GLY A 231 26.24 30.62 15.40
C GLY A 231 25.39 29.38 15.73
N PRO A 232 24.62 29.40 16.83
CA PRO A 232 23.70 28.31 17.18
C PRO A 232 22.66 28.02 16.10
N LEU A 233 22.56 26.75 15.69
CA LEU A 233 21.49 26.25 14.83
C LEU A 233 20.32 25.80 15.71
N ALA A 234 19.19 26.53 15.67
CA ALA A 234 17.99 26.24 16.47
C ALA A 234 16.76 26.10 15.57
N GLY A 235 15.99 25.02 15.79
CA GLY A 235 14.88 24.63 14.90
C GLY A 235 14.26 23.30 15.32
N SER A 236 13.07 23.03 14.78
CA SER A 236 12.28 21.83 15.03
C SER A 236 11.97 21.13 13.71
N PRO A 237 11.74 19.80 13.71
CA PRO A 237 11.32 19.08 12.51
C PRO A 237 10.06 19.69 11.90
N THR A 238 9.96 19.65 10.57
CA THR A 238 8.77 20.16 9.88
C THR A 238 7.56 19.33 10.23
N SER A 239 6.45 20.01 10.55
CA SER A 239 5.17 19.35 10.82
C SER A 239 4.69 18.59 9.58
N TRP A 240 3.89 17.55 9.82
CA TRP A 240 3.22 16.82 8.75
C TRP A 240 2.45 17.82 7.84
N PRO A 241 2.68 17.81 6.52
CA PRO A 241 1.97 18.68 5.59
C PRO A 241 0.51 18.24 5.48
N VAL A 242 -0.41 19.12 5.91
CA VAL A 242 -1.86 18.90 5.89
C VAL A 242 -2.44 19.14 4.50
#